data_AF-A0A1H2SHK9-F1
#
_entry.id   AF-A0A1H2SHK9-F1
#
_cell.length_a   1.000
_cell.length_b   1.000
_cell.length_c   1.000
_cell.angle_alpha   90.00
_cell.angle_beta   90.00
_cell.angle_gamma   90.00
#
_symmetry.space_group_name_H-M   'P 1'
#
loop_
_entity.id
_entity.type
_entity.pdbx_description
1 polymer ?
#
loop_
_entity_poly.entity_id
_entity_poly.type
_entity_poly.pdbx_seq_one_letter_code
_entity_poly.pdbx_strand_id
1 'polypeptide(L)'
;MNDGFIAFWLLSMAFILYVTGWKEQVAEGMSSRMLGLFILGALLLHVAELTVKESVLITGSAALAIAVAFIQLAMLRHFGTVLFVVFSALLTGFMWMWVRYIYGMDPVFIVLNPAWDGPLLAGLFAGLLADRFRSQFVIAVFAAVFSQLDLLISPLVITKLMMIGSPAWWDGLVIALTAARVTGNVKNWVKQKAVRFVEGRTGERGGNV
;
A
#
# COMPACT_ATOMS: atom_id res chain seq x y z
N MET A 1 -7.06 -19.30 6.19
CA MET A 1 -6.34 -18.48 7.19
C MET A 1 -7.32 -17.43 7.68
N ASN A 2 -7.29 -17.03 8.95
CA ASN A 2 -8.26 -16.05 9.45
C ASN A 2 -7.99 -14.67 8.83
N ASP A 3 -9.04 -14.07 8.27
CA ASP A 3 -8.99 -12.72 7.73
C ASP A 3 -8.57 -11.73 8.83
N GLY A 4 -7.64 -10.83 8.52
CA GLY A 4 -7.10 -9.82 9.45
C GLY A 4 -5.86 -10.28 10.24
N PHE A 5 -5.49 -11.56 10.15
CA PHE A 5 -4.32 -12.08 10.87
C PHE A 5 -3.01 -11.46 10.36
N ILE A 6 -2.88 -11.24 9.05
CA ILE A 6 -1.64 -10.73 8.45
C ILE A 6 -1.46 -9.26 8.80
N ALA A 7 -2.54 -8.49 8.72
CA ALA A 7 -2.57 -7.10 9.12
C ALA A 7 -2.08 -6.97 10.56
N PHE A 8 -2.64 -7.75 11.49
CA PHE A 8 -2.21 -7.75 12.88
C PHE A 8 -0.73 -8.13 13.04
N TRP A 9 -0.29 -9.18 12.36
CA TRP A 9 1.08 -9.67 12.45
C TRP A 9 2.11 -8.67 11.92
N LEU A 10 1.89 -8.13 10.72
CA LEU A 10 2.77 -7.13 10.10
C LEU A 10 2.74 -5.80 10.85
N LEU A 11 1.59 -5.35 11.35
CA LEU A 11 1.50 -4.16 12.18
C LEU A 11 2.22 -4.34 13.52
N SER A 12 2.17 -5.54 14.12
CA SER A 12 2.92 -5.86 15.33
C SER A 12 4.43 -5.80 15.09
N MET A 13 4.91 -6.38 13.98
CA MET A 13 6.31 -6.27 13.57
C MET A 13 6.72 -4.82 13.32
N ALA A 14 5.89 -4.06 12.59
CA ALA A 14 6.13 -2.65 12.31
C ALA A 14 6.18 -1.81 13.60
N PHE A 15 5.32 -2.12 14.59
CA PHE A 15 5.32 -1.48 15.89
C PHE A 15 6.61 -1.75 16.67
N ILE A 16 7.06 -3.01 16.72
CA ILE A 16 8.34 -3.37 17.35
C ILE A 16 9.48 -2.60 16.69
N LEU A 17 9.57 -2.62 15.36
CA LEU A 17 10.60 -1.89 14.62
C LEU A 17 10.56 -0.38 14.93
N TYR A 18 9.37 0.20 14.95
CA TYR A 18 9.17 1.62 15.27
C TYR A 18 9.70 1.97 16.67
N VAL A 19 9.37 1.16 17.68
CA VAL A 19 9.82 1.37 19.07
C VAL A 19 11.33 1.14 19.22
N THR A 20 11.91 0.19 18.51
CA THR A 20 13.37 -0.11 18.53
C THR A 20 14.24 0.92 17.81
N GLY A 21 13.67 2.01 17.30
CA GLY A 21 14.42 3.12 16.70
C GLY A 21 14.45 3.14 15.17
N TRP A 22 13.76 2.21 14.48
CA TRP A 22 13.67 2.18 13.01
C TRP A 22 12.56 3.10 12.45
N LYS A 23 12.26 4.19 13.16
CA LYS A 23 11.16 5.11 12.85
C LYS A 23 11.27 5.71 11.44
N GLU A 24 12.49 5.97 10.97
CA GLU A 24 12.72 6.56 9.65
C GLU A 24 12.45 5.55 8.53
N GLN A 25 12.83 4.29 8.73
CA GLN A 25 12.65 3.22 7.75
C GLN A 25 11.18 2.79 7.65
N VAL A 26 10.45 2.80 8.77
CA VAL A 26 9.04 2.37 8.81
C VAL A 26 8.10 3.51 8.43
N ALA A 27 8.34 4.72 8.96
CA ALA A 27 7.40 5.84 8.94
C ALA A 27 7.95 7.13 8.33
N GLU A 28 9.21 7.15 7.85
CA GLU A 28 9.85 8.31 7.20
C GLU A 28 9.66 9.61 8.00
N GLY A 29 9.87 9.50 9.31
CA GLY A 29 9.80 10.63 10.24
C GLY A 29 8.38 11.12 10.58
N MET A 30 7.32 10.38 10.22
CA MET A 30 5.96 10.75 10.65
C MET A 30 5.82 10.80 12.17
N SER A 31 5.06 11.79 12.65
CA SER A 31 4.81 11.93 14.09
C SER A 31 4.09 10.70 14.63
N SER A 32 4.59 10.15 15.75
CA SER A 32 3.99 9.02 16.45
C SER A 32 2.52 9.27 16.79
N ARG A 33 2.18 10.54 17.10
CA ARG A 33 0.80 10.98 17.37
C ARG A 33 -0.13 10.75 16.19
N MET A 34 0.28 11.10 14.97
CA MET A 34 -0.55 10.90 13.78
C MET A 34 -0.75 9.42 13.47
N LEU A 35 0.30 8.61 13.57
CA LEU A 35 0.21 7.15 13.40
C LEU A 35 -0.71 6.51 14.45
N GLY A 36 -0.54 6.88 15.72
CA GLY A 36 -1.38 6.41 16.81
C GLY A 36 -2.84 6.81 16.64
N LEU A 37 -3.11 8.06 16.26
CA LEU A 37 -4.47 8.54 15.97
C LEU A 37 -5.10 7.80 14.79
N PHE A 38 -4.33 7.51 13.74
CA PHE A 38 -4.82 6.75 12.59
C PHE A 38 -5.19 5.31 12.98
N ILE A 39 -4.30 4.61 13.70
CA ILE A 39 -4.54 3.22 14.14
C ILE A 39 -5.72 3.16 15.11
N LEU A 40 -5.76 4.05 16.10
CA LEU A 40 -6.85 4.13 17.06
C LEU A 40 -8.18 4.45 16.38
N GLY A 41 -8.17 5.43 15.46
CA GLY A 41 -9.33 5.78 14.66
C GLY A 41 -9.81 4.60 13.81
N ALA A 42 -8.90 3.89 13.15
CA ALA A 42 -9.22 2.71 12.35
C ALA A 42 -9.84 1.59 13.19
N LEU A 43 -9.32 1.34 14.40
CA LEU A 43 -9.87 0.34 15.32
C LEU A 43 -11.27 0.72 15.82
N LEU A 44 -11.45 1.97 16.27
CA LEU A 44 -12.75 2.43 16.79
C LEU A 44 -13.83 2.46 15.70
N LEU A 45 -13.46 2.87 14.49
CA LEU A 45 -14.36 2.93 13.34
C LEU A 45 -14.53 1.59 12.61
N HIS A 46 -13.84 0.53 13.03
CA HIS A 46 -13.99 -0.79 12.42
C HIS A 46 -15.39 -1.36 12.62
N VAL A 47 -16.00 -1.09 13.77
CA VAL A 47 -17.34 -1.57 14.14
C VAL A 47 -18.46 -0.79 13.42
N ALA A 48 -18.15 0.39 12.90
CA ALA A 48 -19.12 1.19 12.15
C ALA A 48 -19.22 0.68 10.70
N GLU A 49 -20.43 0.36 10.25
CA GLU A 49 -20.69 -0.05 8.87
C GLU A 49 -21.54 1.02 8.16
N LEU A 50 -21.07 1.45 6.99
CA LEU A 50 -21.75 2.41 6.13
C LEU A 50 -22.21 1.66 4.87
N THR A 51 -23.51 1.43 4.77
CA THR A 51 -24.13 0.86 3.57
C THR A 51 -24.40 1.98 2.57
N VAL A 52 -23.70 1.98 1.44
CA VAL A 52 -23.86 3.02 0.39
C VAL A 52 -24.95 2.64 -0.61
N LYS A 53 -25.06 1.34 -0.91
CA LYS A 53 -26.06 0.75 -1.80
C LYS A 53 -26.29 -0.70 -1.35
N GLU A 54 -27.42 -1.31 -1.70
CA GLU A 54 -27.77 -2.69 -1.27
C GLU A 54 -26.68 -3.75 -1.53
N SER A 55 -25.70 -3.46 -2.40
CA SER A 55 -24.59 -4.33 -2.76
C SER A 55 -23.19 -3.89 -2.27
N VAL A 56 -23.05 -2.70 -1.66
CA VAL A 56 -21.75 -2.14 -1.25
C VAL A 56 -21.76 -1.70 0.21
N LEU A 57 -20.92 -2.37 1.01
CA LEU A 57 -20.72 -2.11 2.43
C LEU A 57 -19.30 -1.59 2.64
N ILE A 58 -19.17 -0.41 3.24
CA ILE A 58 -17.89 0.22 3.56
C ILE A 58 -17.77 0.32 5.08
N THR A 59 -16.73 -0.25 5.68
CA THR A 59 -16.49 -0.05 7.12
C THR A 59 -15.96 1.36 7.37
N GLY A 60 -16.27 1.95 8.53
CA GLY A 60 -15.79 3.26 8.93
C GLY A 60 -14.26 3.32 8.95
N SER A 61 -13.61 2.20 9.26
CA SER A 61 -12.14 2.05 9.20
C SER A 61 -11.59 2.24 7.78
N ALA A 62 -12.23 1.67 6.75
CA ALA A 62 -11.85 1.89 5.37
C ALA A 62 -12.19 3.31 4.90
N ALA A 63 -13.35 3.85 5.31
CA ALA A 63 -13.72 5.23 5.01
C ALA A 63 -12.66 6.22 5.56
N LEU A 64 -12.14 5.98 6.77
CA LEU A 64 -11.04 6.76 7.34
C LEU A 64 -9.76 6.64 6.50
N ALA A 65 -9.36 5.43 6.12
CA ALA A 65 -8.17 5.20 5.29
C ALA A 65 -8.28 5.93 3.93
N ILE A 66 -9.44 5.86 3.30
CA ILE A 66 -9.74 6.54 2.03
C ILE A 66 -9.74 8.06 2.22
N ALA A 67 -10.38 8.58 3.27
CA ALA A 67 -10.39 10.01 3.57
C ALA A 67 -8.96 10.55 3.80
N VAL A 68 -8.15 9.83 4.56
CA VAL A 68 -6.75 10.19 4.78
C VAL A 68 -5.97 10.15 3.46
N ALA A 69 -6.19 9.16 2.59
CA ALA A 69 -5.56 9.13 1.28
C ALA A 69 -5.95 10.33 0.41
N PHE A 70 -7.23 10.73 0.38
CA PHE A 70 -7.67 11.94 -0.32
C PHE A 70 -7.02 13.21 0.26
N ILE A 71 -6.95 13.34 1.58
CA ILE A 71 -6.27 14.48 2.22
C ILE A 71 -4.79 14.51 1.82
N GLN A 72 -4.09 13.37 1.88
CA GLN A 72 -2.68 13.29 1.47
C GLN A 72 -2.48 13.63 0.00
N LEU A 73 -3.39 13.21 -0.88
CA LEU A 73 -3.37 13.55 -2.29
C LEU A 73 -3.59 15.07 -2.49
N ALA A 74 -4.57 15.66 -1.81
CA ALA A 74 -4.87 17.09 -1.88
C ALA A 74 -3.74 17.98 -1.32
N MET A 75 -2.93 17.45 -0.39
CA MET A 75 -1.75 18.13 0.14
C MET A 75 -0.57 18.15 -0.86
N LEU A 76 -0.63 17.40 -1.96
CA LEU A 76 0.39 17.47 -3.02
C LEU A 76 0.18 18.75 -3.83
N ARG A 77 1.19 19.63 -3.83
CA ARG A 77 1.09 20.96 -4.46
C ARG A 77 1.17 20.95 -5.99
N HIS A 78 1.78 19.93 -6.59
CA HIS A 78 2.02 19.89 -8.03
C HIS A 78 1.02 18.96 -8.73
N PHE A 79 0.28 19.51 -9.68
CA PHE A 79 -0.71 18.76 -10.47
C PHE A 79 -0.09 17.56 -11.19
N GLY A 80 1.12 17.70 -11.73
CA GLY A 80 1.83 16.58 -12.37
C GLY A 80 2.12 15.43 -11.39
N THR A 81 2.48 15.72 -10.14
CA THR A 81 2.68 14.70 -9.10
C THR A 81 1.37 14.05 -8.69
N VAL A 82 0.29 14.83 -8.58
CA VAL A 82 -1.06 14.31 -8.30
C VAL A 82 -1.48 13.32 -9.39
N LEU A 83 -1.39 13.72 -10.67
CA LEU A 83 -1.71 12.84 -11.79
C LEU A 83 -0.84 11.58 -11.78
N PHE A 84 0.47 11.72 -11.58
CA PHE A 84 1.37 10.58 -11.50
C PHE A 84 0.98 9.60 -10.40
N VAL A 85 0.64 10.10 -9.20
CA VAL A 85 0.19 9.26 -8.08
C VAL A 85 -1.13 8.57 -8.40
N VAL A 86 -2.09 9.28 -9.00
CA VAL A 86 -3.39 8.72 -9.39
C VAL A 86 -3.24 7.65 -10.47
N PHE A 87 -2.48 7.90 -11.53
CA PHE A 87 -2.22 6.91 -12.57
C PHE A 87 -1.44 5.71 -12.05
N SER A 88 -0.48 5.94 -11.14
CA SER A 88 0.24 4.85 -10.46
C SER A 88 -0.71 4.00 -9.60
N ALA A 89 -1.63 4.63 -8.87
CA ALA A 89 -2.65 3.94 -8.09
C ALA A 89 -3.62 3.13 -8.97
N LEU A 90 -4.04 3.70 -10.10
CA LEU A 90 -4.88 3.00 -11.07
C LEU A 90 -4.16 1.79 -11.67
N LEU A 91 -2.91 1.96 -12.10
CA LEU A 91 -2.11 0.89 -12.68
C LEU A 91 -1.86 -0.24 -11.67
N THR A 92 -1.45 0.11 -10.44
CA THR A 92 -1.20 -0.89 -9.38
C THR A 92 -2.47 -1.58 -8.91
N GLY A 93 -3.58 -0.84 -8.79
CA GLY A 93 -4.90 -1.41 -8.51
C GLY A 93 -5.38 -2.35 -9.61
N PHE A 94 -5.17 -1.98 -10.87
CA PHE A 94 -5.46 -2.83 -12.02
C PHE A 94 -4.61 -4.11 -12.00
N MET A 95 -3.31 -4.02 -11.70
CA MET A 95 -2.46 -5.21 -11.56
C MET A 95 -2.93 -6.13 -10.44
N TRP A 96 -3.29 -5.58 -9.27
CA TRP A 96 -3.83 -6.36 -8.18
C TRP A 96 -5.12 -7.08 -8.60
N MET A 97 -6.06 -6.36 -9.20
CA MET A 97 -7.30 -6.90 -9.75
C MET A 97 -7.02 -8.03 -10.76
N TRP A 98 -6.11 -7.79 -11.70
CA TRP A 98 -5.80 -8.72 -12.78
C TRP A 98 -5.17 -10.02 -12.29
N VAL A 99 -4.31 -9.96 -11.28
CA VAL A 99 -3.73 -11.16 -10.64
C VAL A 99 -4.81 -12.02 -10.03
N ARG A 100 -5.77 -11.42 -9.30
CA ARG A 100 -6.91 -12.13 -8.74
C ARG A 100 -7.79 -12.75 -9.83
N TYR A 101 -8.04 -12.00 -10.89
CA TYR A 101 -8.81 -12.48 -12.03
C TYR A 101 -8.16 -13.70 -12.69
N ILE A 102 -6.85 -13.67 -12.97
CA ILE A 102 -6.11 -14.81 -13.54
C ILE A 102 -6.22 -16.03 -12.62
N TYR A 103 -6.04 -15.86 -11.31
CA TYR A 103 -6.13 -16.96 -10.35
C TYR A 103 -7.54 -17.53 -10.21
N GLY A 104 -8.56 -16.71 -10.46
CA GLY A 104 -9.95 -17.16 -10.55
C GLY A 104 -10.23 -18.02 -11.79
N MET A 105 -9.49 -17.81 -12.88
CA MET A 105 -9.64 -18.55 -14.13
C MET A 105 -8.79 -19.83 -14.16
N ASP A 106 -7.55 -19.77 -13.65
CA ASP A 106 -6.64 -20.92 -13.60
C ASP A 106 -5.75 -20.88 -12.34
N PRO A 107 -5.89 -21.85 -11.41
CA PRO A 107 -5.11 -21.90 -10.18
C PRO A 107 -3.64 -22.32 -10.37
N VAL A 108 -3.22 -22.74 -11.58
CA VAL A 108 -1.84 -23.16 -11.85
C VAL A 108 -0.82 -22.02 -11.68
N PHE A 109 -1.27 -20.76 -11.75
CA PHE A 109 -0.39 -19.58 -11.65
C PHE A 109 -0.20 -19.05 -10.22
N ILE A 110 -0.74 -19.70 -9.19
CA ILE A 110 -0.59 -19.26 -7.80
C ILE A 110 0.87 -19.41 -7.35
N VAL A 111 1.50 -18.31 -6.91
CA VAL A 111 2.92 -18.32 -6.50
C VAL A 111 3.08 -18.55 -5.01
N LEU A 112 2.41 -17.76 -4.17
CA LEU A 112 2.43 -17.93 -2.71
C LEU A 112 1.02 -18.16 -2.16
N ASN A 113 0.13 -17.21 -2.43
CA ASN A 113 -1.25 -17.28 -1.99
C ASN A 113 -2.11 -16.37 -2.86
N PRO A 114 -3.28 -16.83 -3.33
CA PRO A 114 -4.14 -16.03 -4.21
C PRO A 114 -4.63 -14.72 -3.57
N ALA A 115 -4.68 -14.65 -2.24
CA ALA A 115 -5.05 -13.43 -1.53
C ALA A 115 -3.89 -12.42 -1.40
N TRP A 116 -2.63 -12.85 -1.49
CA TRP A 116 -1.45 -12.06 -1.12
C TRP A 116 -0.64 -11.56 -2.30
N ASP A 117 -0.59 -12.31 -3.40
CA ASP A 117 0.28 -12.01 -4.54
C ASP A 117 -0.11 -10.68 -5.21
N GLY A 118 -1.42 -10.43 -5.37
CA GLY A 118 -1.95 -9.16 -5.87
C GLY A 118 -1.53 -7.94 -5.02
N PRO A 119 -1.84 -7.90 -3.70
CA PRO A 119 -1.41 -6.80 -2.85
C PRO A 119 0.12 -6.67 -2.73
N LEU A 120 0.86 -7.79 -2.73
CA LEU A 120 2.32 -7.78 -2.70
C LEU A 120 2.87 -7.06 -3.93
N LEU A 121 2.43 -7.43 -5.14
CA LEU A 121 2.84 -6.80 -6.38
C LEU A 121 2.47 -5.31 -6.40
N ALA A 122 1.25 -4.96 -6.02
CA ALA A 122 0.82 -3.56 -5.94
C ALA A 122 1.72 -2.74 -5.01
N GLY A 123 2.09 -3.31 -3.86
CA GLY A 123 3.04 -2.72 -2.93
C GLY A 123 4.44 -2.55 -3.51
N LEU A 124 5.00 -3.59 -4.14
CA LEU A 124 6.31 -3.51 -4.79
C LEU A 124 6.34 -2.36 -5.82
N PHE A 125 5.33 -2.27 -6.68
CA PHE A 125 5.22 -1.19 -7.65
C PHE A 125 5.03 0.18 -6.99
N ALA A 126 4.21 0.29 -5.94
CA ALA A 126 4.04 1.53 -5.21
C ALA A 126 5.38 2.03 -4.62
N GLY A 127 6.21 1.12 -4.09
CA GLY A 127 7.54 1.44 -3.58
C GLY A 127 8.56 1.80 -4.66
N LEU A 128 8.44 1.24 -5.87
CA LEU A 128 9.28 1.61 -7.01
C LEU A 128 8.90 2.96 -7.62
N LEU A 129 7.60 3.23 -7.74
CA LEU A 129 7.06 4.41 -8.40
C LEU A 129 7.11 5.66 -7.51
N ALA A 130 6.91 5.51 -6.19
CA ALA A 130 6.89 6.63 -5.26
C ALA A 130 8.03 6.57 -4.24
N ASP A 131 8.77 7.67 -4.11
CA ASP A 131 9.87 7.77 -3.15
C ASP A 131 9.39 8.14 -1.73
N ARG A 132 8.27 8.86 -1.61
CA ARG A 132 7.74 9.37 -0.34
C ARG A 132 6.63 8.48 0.21
N PHE A 133 6.62 8.29 1.52
CA PHE A 133 5.59 7.51 2.21
C PHE A 133 4.17 7.96 1.90
N ARG A 134 3.93 9.27 1.90
CA ARG A 134 2.59 9.83 1.66
C ARG A 134 2.05 9.37 0.32
N SER A 135 2.89 9.39 -0.71
CA SER A 135 2.53 8.92 -2.05
C SER A 135 2.36 7.39 -2.09
N GLN A 136 3.24 6.63 -1.43
CA GLN A 136 3.11 5.17 -1.32
C GLN A 136 1.80 4.77 -0.62
N PHE A 137 1.42 5.48 0.45
CA PHE A 137 0.17 5.27 1.17
C PHE A 137 -1.04 5.54 0.29
N VAL A 138 -1.06 6.68 -0.42
CA VAL A 138 -2.15 7.03 -1.34
C VAL A 138 -2.29 5.98 -2.44
N ILE A 139 -1.17 5.55 -3.05
CA ILE A 139 -1.16 4.51 -4.08
C ILE A 139 -1.73 3.20 -3.52
N ALA A 140 -1.26 2.75 -2.35
CA ALA A 140 -1.70 1.49 -1.76
C ALA A 140 -3.20 1.50 -1.40
N VAL A 141 -3.71 2.58 -0.80
CA VAL A 141 -5.13 2.71 -0.44
C VAL A 141 -6.01 2.72 -1.68
N PHE A 142 -5.68 3.54 -2.69
CA PHE A 142 -6.49 3.57 -3.91
C PHE A 142 -6.36 2.29 -4.72
N ALA A 143 -5.19 1.65 -4.78
CA ALA A 143 -5.02 0.34 -5.39
C ALA A 143 -5.92 -0.71 -4.71
N ALA A 144 -5.98 -0.70 -3.37
CA ALA A 144 -6.85 -1.61 -2.61
C ALA A 144 -8.34 -1.37 -2.91
N VAL A 145 -8.75 -0.11 -3.10
CA VAL A 145 -10.13 0.24 -3.52
C VAL A 145 -10.39 -0.22 -4.95
N PHE A 146 -9.53 0.13 -5.90
CA PHE A 146 -9.69 -0.26 -7.31
C PHE A 146 -9.65 -1.77 -7.52
N SER A 147 -8.90 -2.51 -6.70
CA SER A 147 -8.87 -3.98 -6.76
C SER A 147 -10.24 -4.63 -6.51
N GLN A 148 -11.18 -3.93 -5.86
CA GLN A 148 -12.53 -4.44 -5.63
C GLN A 148 -13.40 -4.42 -6.89
N LEU A 149 -12.97 -3.72 -7.95
CA LEU A 149 -13.66 -3.73 -9.24
C LEU A 149 -13.65 -5.13 -9.90
N ASP A 150 -12.80 -6.06 -9.45
CA ASP A 150 -12.83 -7.46 -9.87
C ASP A 150 -14.24 -8.07 -9.71
N LEU A 151 -14.95 -7.70 -8.63
CA LEU A 151 -16.29 -8.19 -8.33
C LEU A 151 -17.36 -7.73 -9.34
N LEU A 152 -17.09 -6.65 -10.08
CA LEU A 152 -17.96 -6.14 -11.14
C LEU A 152 -17.69 -6.81 -12.49
N ILE A 153 -16.48 -7.33 -12.69
CA ILE A 153 -16.02 -7.89 -13.97
C ILE A 153 -16.11 -9.41 -13.97
N SER A 154 -15.87 -10.06 -12.83
CA SER A 154 -15.87 -11.51 -12.72
C SER A 154 -17.30 -12.09 -12.68
N PRO A 155 -17.71 -12.89 -13.68
CA PRO A 155 -19.05 -13.48 -13.71
C PRO A 155 -19.30 -14.53 -12.62
N LEU A 156 -18.25 -14.99 -11.92
CA LEU A 156 -18.35 -16.01 -10.87
C LEU A 156 -18.75 -15.44 -9.49
N VAL A 157 -18.71 -14.13 -9.28
CA VAL A 157 -18.81 -13.51 -7.93
C VAL A 157 -20.04 -12.58 -7.77
N ILE A 158 -20.96 -12.59 -8.74
CA ILE A 158 -22.11 -11.68 -8.84
C ILE A 158 -23.01 -11.68 -7.58
N THR A 159 -22.96 -12.71 -6.74
CA THR A 159 -23.76 -12.84 -5.50
C THR A 159 -23.08 -12.37 -4.22
N LYS A 160 -21.80 -11.97 -4.24
CA LYS A 160 -21.07 -11.60 -3.02
C LYS A 160 -21.11 -10.07 -2.80
N LEU A 161 -21.60 -9.64 -1.64
CA LEU A 161 -21.57 -8.23 -1.22
C LEU A 161 -20.14 -7.68 -1.29
N MET A 162 -19.96 -6.55 -1.97
CA MET A 162 -18.68 -5.85 -2.02
C MET A 162 -18.44 -5.19 -0.66
N MET A 163 -17.56 -5.79 0.14
CA MET A 163 -17.21 -5.29 1.47
C MET A 163 -15.83 -4.62 1.46
N ILE A 164 -15.80 -3.29 1.50
CA ILE A 164 -14.56 -2.49 1.60
C ILE A 164 -14.24 -2.28 3.07
N GLY A 165 -13.03 -2.67 3.49
CA GLY A 165 -12.61 -2.60 4.89
C GLY A 165 -12.98 -3.83 5.72
N SER A 166 -13.24 -4.95 5.06
CA SER A 166 -13.20 -6.27 5.69
C SER A 166 -11.80 -6.57 6.25
N PRO A 167 -11.64 -7.53 7.17
CA PRO A 167 -10.32 -7.90 7.67
C PRO A 167 -9.37 -8.39 6.55
N ALA A 168 -9.90 -9.06 5.52
CA ALA A 168 -9.13 -9.45 4.33
C ALA A 168 -8.68 -8.25 3.47
N TRP A 169 -9.49 -7.18 3.42
CA TRP A 169 -9.09 -5.93 2.77
C TRP A 169 -7.92 -5.27 3.52
N TRP A 170 -7.97 -5.27 4.85
CA TRP A 170 -6.88 -4.78 5.70
C TRP A 170 -5.60 -5.61 5.55
N ASP A 171 -5.70 -6.94 5.48
CA ASP A 171 -4.55 -7.80 5.19
C ASP A 171 -3.87 -7.38 3.88
N GLY A 172 -4.65 -7.25 2.81
CA GLY A 172 -4.13 -6.80 1.51
C GLY A 172 -3.48 -5.41 1.58
N LEU A 173 -4.13 -4.45 2.23
CA LEU A 173 -3.58 -3.09 2.37
C LEU A 173 -2.26 -3.09 3.15
N VAL A 174 -2.18 -3.80 4.27
CA VAL A 174 -0.98 -3.84 5.11
C VAL A 174 0.16 -4.56 4.40
N ILE A 175 -0.12 -5.64 3.66
CA ILE A 175 0.86 -6.31 2.78
C ILE A 175 1.40 -5.32 1.75
N ALA A 176 0.52 -4.60 1.05
CA ALA A 176 0.91 -3.63 0.03
C ALA A 176 1.78 -2.50 0.63
N LEU A 177 1.39 -1.96 1.77
CA LEU A 177 2.18 -0.92 2.47
C LEU A 177 3.55 -1.44 2.91
N THR A 178 3.60 -2.66 3.44
CA THR A 178 4.87 -3.27 3.89
C THR A 178 5.80 -3.52 2.70
N ALA A 179 5.28 -4.08 1.61
CA ALA A 179 6.04 -4.30 0.39
C ALA A 179 6.51 -2.98 -0.24
N ALA A 180 5.67 -1.96 -0.25
CA ALA A 180 6.06 -0.62 -0.71
C ALA A 180 7.19 -0.03 0.12
N ARG A 181 7.16 -0.21 1.45
CA ARG A 181 8.21 0.26 2.34
C ARG A 181 9.52 -0.48 2.15
N VAL A 182 9.49 -1.81 2.10
CA VAL A 182 10.69 -2.62 1.84
C VAL A 182 11.33 -2.19 0.52
N THR A 183 10.52 -2.07 -0.53
CA THR A 183 11.01 -1.74 -1.87
C THR A 183 11.53 -0.31 -1.97
N GLY A 184 10.83 0.66 -1.38
CA GLY A 184 11.29 2.04 -1.31
C GLY A 184 12.61 2.19 -0.53
N ASN A 185 12.76 1.47 0.59
CA ASN A 185 13.99 1.47 1.37
C ASN A 185 15.16 0.84 0.59
N VAL A 186 14.93 -0.30 -0.08
CA VAL A 186 15.93 -0.94 -0.94
C VAL A 186 16.34 -0.01 -2.08
N LYS A 187 15.38 0.62 -2.76
CA LYS A 187 15.63 1.60 -3.82
C LYS A 187 16.50 2.76 -3.33
N ASN A 188 16.17 3.34 -2.18
CA ASN A 188 16.93 4.44 -1.58
C ASN A 188 18.35 4.01 -1.21
N TRP A 189 18.52 2.81 -0.66
CA TRP A 189 19.82 2.25 -0.34
C TRP A 189 20.69 2.03 -1.59
N VAL A 190 20.11 1.48 -2.66
CA VAL A 190 20.80 1.30 -3.96
C VAL A 190 21.22 2.66 -4.54
N LYS A 191 20.32 3.65 -4.52
CA LYS A 191 20.61 5.02 -4.99
C LYS A 191 21.78 5.65 -4.23
N GLN A 192 21.80 5.53 -2.90
CA GLN A 192 22.88 6.04 -2.07
C GLN A 192 24.22 5.35 -2.38
N LYS A 193 24.22 4.03 -2.55
CA LYS A 193 25.43 3.28 -2.93
C LYS A 193 25.94 3.68 -4.32
N ALA A 194 25.05 3.83 -5.29
CA ALA A 194 25.40 4.22 -6.65
C ALA A 194 26.04 5.62 -6.68
N VAL A 195 25.47 6.59 -5.96
CA VAL A 195 26.03 7.95 -5.86
C VAL A 195 27.43 7.93 -5.25
N ARG A 196 27.63 7.23 -4.12
CA ARG A 196 28.95 7.11 -3.49
C ARG A 196 30.00 6.48 -4.41
N PHE A 197 29.61 5.50 -5.21
CA PHE A 197 30.51 4.85 -6.15
C PHE A 197 30.92 5.77 -7.30
N VAL A 198 30.01 6.63 -7.76
CA VAL A 198 30.31 7.64 -8.79
C VAL A 198 31.21 8.74 -8.23
N GLU A 199 30.92 9.26 -7.04
CA GLU A 199 31.72 10.29 -6.37
C GLU A 199 33.14 9.82 -6.04
N GLY A 200 33.30 8.56 -5.61
CA GLY A 200 34.61 7.96 -5.37
C GLY A 200 35.49 7.91 -6.64
N ARG A 201 34.89 7.71 -7.81
CA ARG A 201 35.61 7.68 -9.10
C ARG A 201 35.99 9.07 -9.61
N THR A 202 35.22 10.11 -9.31
CA THR A 202 35.56 11.50 -9.69
C THR A 202 36.59 12.11 -8.74
N GLY A 203 36.61 11.72 -7.47
CA GLY A 203 37.64 12.16 -6.51
C GLY A 203 39.06 11.72 -6.85
N GLU A 204 39.24 10.54 -7.43
CA GLU A 204 40.56 10.00 -7.81
C GLU A 204 41.15 10.61 -9.09
N ARG A 205 40.36 11.35 -9.89
CA ARG A 205 40.85 12.05 -11.10
C ARG A 205 41.23 13.51 -10.90
N GLY A 206 40.96 14.08 -9.71
CA GLY A 206 41.27 15.48 -9.40
C GLY A 206 42.59 15.71 -8.65
N GLY A 207 43.33 14.64 -8.32
CA GLY A 207 44.52 14.69 -7.48
C GLY A 207 45.79 14.25 -8.21
N ASN A 208 46.10 14.86 -9.34
CA ASN A 208 47.45 14.85 -9.93
C ASN A 208 47.70 16.25 -10.51
N VAL A 209 48.21 17.13 -9.65
CA VAL A 209 48.96 18.34 -10.02
C VAL A 209 50.41 18.05 -9.72
#